data_AF-A0A6B0ZNT0-F1
#
_entry.id   AF-A0A6B0ZNT0-F1
#
_cell.length_a   1.000
_cell.length_b   1.000
_cell.length_c   1.000
_cell.angle_alpha   90.00
_cell.angle_beta   90.00
_cell.angle_gamma   90.00
#
_symmetry.space_group_name_H-M   'P 1'
#
loop_
_entity.id
_entity.type
_entity.pdbx_description
1 polymer ?
#
loop_
_entity_poly.entity_id
_entity_poly.type
_entity_poly.pdbx_seq_one_letter_code
_entity_poly.pdbx_strand_id
1 'polypeptide(L)'
;MRPERHLHGRRHPVGNRPHPLDELVRMIRSAPDDALPLCRIPPRLAVPLMMRDSTSRPTRRRITGSAGMLGIVLGRSRLLQSDRVQWERALVTGASAGIGRAMAVRLADAGVDLVLVARRGDRLEELAEDLRADGAGPEVEVLEADLCDLDGLAAVEKRVVAEDAPIDLLVNNAGLGYEGPFHSQDPIEVSETINVNMVALVRLSHAALGSMTARDRGQVILVSSMASLQGMPMTALYAATKAFITSFGEGLYEEHKGTGVTVTTVLPGLTRTEFHQRGRWNLDKWPSVGWQSAEEVAAEALAAAARSRPEMVTGRINRVLAVLSGISPRRLRRTIIGRAARRAWPESP
;
A
#
# COMPACT_ATOMS: atom_id res chain seq x y z
N MET A 1 -0.16 -69.85 -35.90
CA MET A 1 0.86 -69.96 -34.84
C MET A 1 1.85 -68.80 -34.94
N ARG A 2 1.74 -67.81 -34.05
CA ARG A 2 2.80 -66.92 -33.53
C ARG A 2 2.18 -66.22 -32.30
N PRO A 3 2.77 -66.27 -31.10
CA PRO A 3 2.14 -65.71 -29.91
C PRO A 3 2.51 -64.24 -29.71
N GLU A 4 1.53 -63.47 -29.25
CA GLU A 4 1.66 -62.08 -28.80
C GLU A 4 2.51 -62.00 -27.52
N ARG A 5 3.45 -61.05 -27.46
CA ARG A 5 4.17 -60.70 -26.23
C ARG A 5 3.52 -59.48 -25.59
N HIS A 6 2.89 -59.68 -24.45
CA HIS A 6 2.50 -58.60 -23.53
C HIS A 6 3.74 -57.92 -22.95
N LEU A 7 3.89 -56.62 -23.20
CA LEU A 7 4.80 -55.74 -22.46
C LEU A 7 3.98 -54.91 -21.47
N HIS A 8 4.00 -55.34 -20.20
CA HIS A 8 3.59 -54.52 -19.06
C HIS A 8 4.59 -53.36 -18.87
N GLY A 9 4.24 -52.19 -19.40
CA GLY A 9 4.90 -50.94 -19.03
C GLY A 9 4.53 -50.55 -17.61
N ARG A 10 5.45 -50.75 -16.67
CA ARG A 10 5.38 -50.18 -15.31
C ARG A 10 5.35 -48.65 -15.43
N ARG A 11 4.20 -48.03 -15.17
CA ARG A 11 4.13 -46.58 -14.92
C ARG A 11 4.66 -46.32 -13.52
N HIS A 12 5.83 -45.69 -13.43
CA HIS A 12 6.27 -45.06 -12.20
C HIS A 12 5.30 -43.92 -11.84
N PRO A 13 4.85 -43.78 -10.58
CA PRO A 13 4.10 -42.61 -10.17
C PRO A 13 5.04 -41.40 -10.28
N VAL A 14 4.71 -40.47 -11.17
CA VAL A 14 5.33 -39.15 -11.18
C VAL A 14 4.94 -38.50 -9.87
N GLY A 15 5.86 -38.55 -8.91
CA GLY A 15 5.70 -37.89 -7.62
C GLY A 15 5.39 -36.42 -7.87
N ASN A 16 4.29 -35.97 -7.28
CA ASN A 16 3.79 -34.59 -7.32
C ASN A 16 4.79 -33.68 -6.60
N ARG A 17 5.93 -33.36 -7.23
CA ARG A 17 6.87 -32.38 -6.70
C ARG A 17 6.18 -31.01 -6.79
N PRO A 18 6.07 -30.26 -5.67
CA PRO A 18 5.48 -28.93 -5.71
C PRO A 18 6.23 -28.06 -6.72
N HIS A 19 5.50 -27.17 -7.40
CA HIS A 19 6.10 -26.28 -8.39
C HIS A 19 7.17 -25.41 -7.68
N PRO A 20 8.31 -25.07 -8.31
CA PRO A 20 9.37 -24.28 -7.65
C PRO A 20 8.89 -22.95 -7.06
N LEU A 21 7.84 -22.36 -7.66
CA LEU A 21 7.19 -21.17 -7.11
C LEU A 21 6.41 -21.45 -5.82
N ASP A 22 5.81 -22.63 -5.66
CA ASP A 22 5.07 -23.00 -4.45
C ASP A 22 6.01 -23.15 -3.25
N GLU A 23 7.19 -23.71 -3.48
CA GLU A 23 8.21 -23.86 -2.44
C GLU A 23 8.80 -22.50 -2.01
N LEU A 24 9.07 -21.61 -2.98
CA LEU A 24 9.48 -20.23 -2.72
C LEU A 24 8.39 -19.46 -1.94
N VAL A 25 7.13 -19.57 -2.36
CA VAL A 25 5.99 -18.95 -1.67
C VAL A 25 5.85 -19.47 -0.24
N ARG A 26 6.00 -20.78 -0.04
CA ARG A 26 5.98 -21.40 1.29
C ARG A 26 7.10 -20.84 2.18
N MET A 27 8.32 -20.76 1.65
CA MET A 27 9.48 -20.22 2.36
C MET A 27 9.29 -18.76 2.75
N ILE A 28 8.77 -17.91 1.84
CA ILE A 28 8.51 -16.49 2.11
C ILE A 28 7.44 -16.33 3.20
N ARG A 29 6.40 -17.16 3.18
CA ARG A 29 5.32 -17.12 4.18
C ARG A 29 5.80 -17.52 5.58
N SER A 30 6.75 -18.46 5.68
CA SER A 30 7.26 -18.99 6.95
C SER A 30 8.42 -18.20 7.57
N ALA A 31 8.98 -17.20 6.87
CA ALA A 31 10.06 -16.39 7.40
C ALA A 31 9.61 -15.62 8.68
N PRO A 32 10.51 -15.16 9.57
CA PRO A 32 10.16 -14.17 10.59
C PRO A 32 10.09 -12.75 9.96
N ASP A 33 9.29 -11.84 10.55
CA ASP A 33 8.95 -10.56 9.91
C ASP A 33 10.14 -9.58 9.79
N ASP A 34 11.09 -9.69 10.70
CA ASP A 34 12.36 -8.95 10.71
C ASP A 34 13.37 -9.43 9.66
N ALA A 35 13.23 -10.67 9.18
CA ALA A 35 14.07 -11.23 8.12
C ALA A 35 13.64 -10.80 6.70
N LEU A 36 12.46 -10.19 6.55
CA LEU A 36 12.05 -9.64 5.26
C LEU A 36 12.67 -8.26 5.07
N PRO A 37 13.25 -7.97 3.89
CA PRO A 37 13.82 -6.66 3.63
C PRO A 37 12.74 -5.60 3.85
N LEU A 38 13.03 -4.62 4.72
CA LEU A 38 12.31 -3.37 4.69
C LEU A 38 12.47 -2.81 3.29
N CYS A 39 11.35 -2.51 2.61
CA CYS A 39 11.39 -1.90 1.30
C CYS A 39 12.02 -0.51 1.47
N ARG A 40 13.33 -0.45 1.29
CA ARG A 40 14.02 0.74 0.84
C ARG A 40 14.28 0.44 -0.62
N ILE A 41 13.49 1.05 -1.51
CA ILE A 41 13.89 1.12 -2.92
C ILE A 41 15.31 1.72 -2.88
N PRO A 42 16.35 0.99 -3.29
CA PRO A 42 17.70 1.50 -3.17
C PRO A 42 17.75 2.83 -3.94
N PRO A 43 18.35 3.89 -3.38
CA PRO A 43 18.57 5.11 -4.15
C PRO A 43 19.26 4.67 -5.44
N ARG A 44 18.74 5.14 -6.59
CA ARG A 44 19.33 4.85 -7.90
C ARG A 44 20.84 4.95 -7.74
N LEU A 45 21.58 3.92 -8.15
CA LEU A 45 23.03 3.98 -8.27
C LEU A 45 23.38 5.27 -8.99
N ALA A 46 23.69 6.32 -8.22
CA ALA A 46 24.25 7.54 -8.72
C ALA A 46 25.62 7.09 -9.20
N VAL A 47 25.77 6.99 -10.53
CA VAL A 47 27.09 6.90 -11.13
C VAL A 47 27.86 8.09 -10.56
N PRO A 48 28.98 7.89 -9.84
CA PRO A 48 29.72 9.02 -9.30
C PRO A 48 30.22 9.82 -10.50
N LEU A 49 29.64 11.01 -10.72
CA LEU A 49 30.28 12.01 -11.54
C LEU A 49 31.55 12.37 -10.78
N MET A 50 32.69 11.85 -11.25
CA MET A 50 34.01 12.22 -10.75
C MET A 50 34.19 13.73 -10.93
N MET A 51 33.84 14.50 -9.91
CA MET A 51 34.50 15.77 -9.65
C MET A 51 35.61 15.49 -8.65
N ARG A 52 36.84 15.55 -9.17
CA ARG A 52 38.05 15.65 -8.35
C ARG A 52 37.91 16.90 -7.51
N ASP A 53 37.91 16.74 -6.19
CA ASP A 53 38.52 17.74 -5.36
C ASP A 53 39.32 17.13 -4.21
N SER A 54 40.42 17.78 -3.93
CA SER A 54 41.57 17.26 -3.22
C SER A 54 41.49 17.48 -1.72
N THR A 55 42.11 16.54 -0.99
CA THR A 55 42.68 16.68 0.36
C THR A 55 41.73 16.95 1.54
N SER A 56 41.47 15.89 2.32
CA SER A 56 41.78 15.88 3.77
C SER A 56 41.66 14.46 4.34
N ARG A 57 42.59 14.09 5.23
CA ARG A 57 42.79 12.75 5.81
C ARG A 57 41.81 12.48 6.97
N PRO A 58 41.33 11.23 7.19
CA PRO A 58 40.70 10.86 8.44
C PRO A 58 41.65 10.09 9.37
N THR A 59 41.66 10.49 10.63
CA THR A 59 42.33 9.81 11.76
C THR A 59 41.52 8.60 12.21
N ARG A 60 42.20 7.46 12.37
CA ARG A 60 41.65 6.20 12.89
C ARG A 60 41.31 6.29 14.38
N ARG A 61 40.11 5.87 14.77
CA ARG A 61 39.84 5.33 16.11
C ARG A 61 39.36 3.89 15.99
N ARG A 62 40.12 2.97 16.59
CA ARG A 62 39.71 1.60 16.93
C ARG A 62 38.93 1.66 18.23
N ILE A 63 37.79 0.96 18.30
CA ILE A 63 37.26 0.45 19.57
C ILE A 63 36.91 -1.02 19.36
N THR A 64 37.49 -1.83 20.24
CA THR A 64 37.37 -3.28 20.42
C THR A 64 36.39 -3.58 21.56
N GLY A 65 35.76 -4.76 21.52
CA GLY A 65 35.06 -5.42 22.65
C GLY A 65 33.61 -5.72 22.30
N SER A 66 33.19 -6.94 21.96
CA SER A 66 33.17 -8.25 22.65
C SER A 66 32.06 -8.42 23.70
N ALA A 67 31.11 -9.27 23.33
CA ALA A 67 30.39 -10.27 24.12
C ALA A 67 29.53 -9.83 25.31
N GLY A 68 28.22 -10.07 25.18
CA GLY A 68 27.26 -10.21 26.27
C GLY A 68 26.06 -11.02 25.79
N MET A 69 26.12 -12.34 25.98
CA MET A 69 25.06 -13.32 25.71
C MET A 69 24.59 -13.87 27.06
N LEU A 70 23.37 -13.57 27.50
CA LEU A 70 22.52 -14.49 28.28
C LEU A 70 21.13 -13.87 28.55
N GLY A 71 20.07 -14.65 28.33
CA GLY A 71 18.72 -14.29 28.80
C GLY A 71 17.56 -14.87 27.99
N ILE A 72 17.54 -16.19 27.76
CA ILE A 72 16.31 -16.87 27.32
C ILE A 72 15.54 -17.25 28.58
N VAL A 73 14.48 -16.49 28.89
CA VAL A 73 13.44 -16.89 29.84
C VAL A 73 12.11 -16.87 29.10
N LEU A 74 11.43 -18.01 29.12
CA LEU A 74 10.08 -18.24 28.64
C LEU A 74 9.11 -17.19 29.22
N GLY A 75 8.61 -16.31 28.36
CA GLY A 75 7.55 -15.35 28.68
C GLY A 75 6.49 -15.35 27.59
N ARG A 76 5.46 -16.18 27.75
CA ARG A 76 4.19 -16.02 27.03
C ARG A 76 3.62 -14.63 27.38
N SER A 77 3.21 -13.89 26.35
CA SER A 77 2.27 -12.77 26.42
C SER A 77 2.69 -11.55 27.27
N ARG A 78 3.55 -10.69 26.70
CA ARG A 78 3.70 -9.30 27.18
C ARG A 78 4.26 -8.33 26.11
N LEU A 79 3.74 -8.39 24.88
CA LEU A 79 4.11 -7.48 23.77
C LEU A 79 2.96 -6.60 23.27
N LEU A 80 1.83 -6.53 23.98
CA LEU A 80 0.69 -5.65 23.64
C LEU A 80 0.27 -4.82 24.85
N GLN A 81 1.25 -4.21 25.53
CA GLN A 81 1.00 -3.38 26.71
C GLN A 81 1.87 -2.12 26.68
N SER A 82 1.80 -1.36 25.58
CA SER A 82 2.21 0.04 25.55
C SER A 82 1.55 0.91 24.46
N ASP A 83 0.71 0.35 23.59
CA ASP A 83 0.15 1.10 22.47
C ASP A 83 -1.07 1.91 22.94
N ARG A 84 -0.81 3.05 23.59
CA ARG A 84 -1.79 4.13 23.53
C ARG A 84 -2.00 4.44 22.05
N VAL A 85 -3.25 4.43 21.65
CA VAL A 85 -3.67 4.82 20.31
C VAL A 85 -3.22 6.26 20.10
N GLN A 86 -2.30 6.47 19.16
CA GLN A 86 -1.56 7.73 19.03
C GLN A 86 -2.36 8.84 18.31
N TRP A 87 -3.49 8.47 17.69
CA TRP A 87 -4.39 9.37 16.97
C TRP A 87 -5.68 9.52 17.77
N GLU A 88 -6.17 10.74 17.90
CA GLU A 88 -7.47 10.99 18.54
C GLU A 88 -8.57 10.98 17.49
N ARG A 89 -8.30 11.55 16.31
CA ARG A 89 -9.24 11.60 15.18
C ARG A 89 -8.58 11.32 13.84
N ALA A 90 -9.25 10.52 13.01
CA ALA A 90 -8.82 10.17 11.67
C ALA A 90 -9.89 10.51 10.61
N LEU A 91 -9.47 11.06 9.48
CA LEU A 91 -10.31 11.20 8.29
C LEU A 91 -9.92 10.15 7.27
N VAL A 92 -10.88 9.34 6.81
CA VAL A 92 -10.64 8.25 5.87
C VAL A 92 -11.42 8.47 4.58
N THR A 93 -10.70 8.70 3.48
CA THR A 93 -11.31 8.80 2.14
C THR A 93 -11.53 7.44 1.51
N GLY A 94 -12.63 7.27 0.78
CA GLY A 94 -13.02 5.97 0.23
C GLY A 94 -13.43 4.96 1.32
N ALA A 95 -14.00 5.43 2.43
CA ALA A 95 -14.36 4.60 3.59
C ALA A 95 -15.52 3.61 3.33
N SER A 96 -16.31 3.81 2.26
CA SER A 96 -17.49 2.97 1.98
C SER A 96 -17.19 1.52 1.55
N ALA A 97 -15.94 1.16 1.26
CA ALA A 97 -15.57 -0.23 0.91
C ALA A 97 -14.05 -0.49 1.00
N GLY A 98 -13.69 -1.77 0.91
CA GLY A 98 -12.31 -2.22 0.71
C GLY A 98 -11.36 -1.77 1.81
N ILE A 99 -10.15 -1.35 1.42
CA ILE A 99 -9.08 -0.97 2.34
C ILE A 99 -9.50 0.20 3.24
N GLY A 100 -10.20 1.21 2.69
CA GLY A 100 -10.69 2.36 3.46
C GLY A 100 -11.66 1.94 4.56
N ARG A 101 -12.65 1.10 4.24
CA ARG A 101 -13.58 0.53 5.24
C ARG A 101 -12.82 -0.24 6.32
N ALA A 102 -11.88 -1.10 5.90
CA ALA A 102 -11.10 -1.90 6.84
C ALA A 102 -10.18 -1.07 7.75
N MET A 103 -9.62 0.04 7.25
CA MET A 103 -8.88 0.99 8.09
C MET A 103 -9.80 1.71 9.07
N ALA A 104 -10.98 2.18 8.62
CA ALA A 104 -11.96 2.85 9.48
C ALA A 104 -12.40 1.93 10.63
N VAL A 105 -12.77 0.68 10.34
CA VAL A 105 -13.13 -0.31 11.38
C VAL A 105 -12.00 -0.49 12.39
N ARG A 106 -10.76 -0.70 11.94
CA ARG A 106 -9.62 -0.88 12.84
C ARG A 106 -9.27 0.35 13.68
N LEU A 107 -9.50 1.54 13.15
CA LEU A 107 -9.32 2.79 13.88
C LEU A 107 -10.43 2.96 14.93
N ALA A 108 -11.67 2.61 14.60
CA ALA A 108 -12.78 2.62 15.55
C ALA A 108 -12.61 1.58 16.68
N ASP A 109 -12.15 0.37 16.37
CA ASP A 109 -11.80 -0.66 17.37
C ASP A 109 -10.71 -0.18 18.34
N ALA A 110 -9.92 0.81 17.92
CA ALA A 110 -8.89 1.46 18.72
C ALA A 110 -9.43 2.73 19.44
N GLY A 111 -10.72 3.05 19.33
CA GLY A 111 -11.32 4.24 19.96
C GLY A 111 -10.91 5.56 19.31
N VAL A 112 -10.50 5.56 18.04
CA VAL A 112 -10.20 6.78 17.27
C VAL A 112 -11.50 7.34 16.71
N ASP A 113 -11.75 8.63 16.91
CA ASP A 113 -12.86 9.34 16.28
C ASP A 113 -12.67 9.38 14.77
N LEU A 114 -13.76 9.26 14.01
CA LEU A 114 -13.70 9.10 12.56
C LEU A 114 -14.46 10.19 11.83
N VAL A 115 -13.88 10.64 10.71
CA VAL A 115 -14.59 11.29 9.61
C VAL A 115 -14.54 10.37 8.41
N LEU A 116 -15.69 9.83 8.02
CA LEU A 116 -15.81 8.88 6.91
C LEU A 116 -16.21 9.63 5.65
N VAL A 117 -15.38 9.52 4.60
CA VAL A 117 -15.61 10.23 3.34
C VAL A 117 -15.75 9.27 2.18
N ALA A 118 -16.86 9.34 1.46
CA ALA A 118 -17.09 8.66 0.19
C ALA A 118 -18.35 9.22 -0.51
N ARG A 119 -18.55 8.82 -1.77
CA ARG A 119 -19.74 9.17 -2.57
C ARG A 119 -21.02 8.41 -2.20
N ARG A 120 -20.89 7.27 -1.52
CA ARG A 120 -22.00 6.37 -1.19
C ARG A 120 -22.42 6.63 0.25
N GLY A 121 -23.19 7.68 0.47
CA GLY A 121 -23.58 8.14 1.82
C GLY A 121 -24.34 7.06 2.61
N ASP A 122 -25.24 6.34 1.94
CA ASP A 122 -25.95 5.17 2.47
C ASP A 122 -25.01 4.15 3.15
N ARG A 123 -23.92 3.77 2.49
CA ARG A 123 -22.93 2.84 3.04
C ARG A 123 -22.06 3.45 4.14
N LEU A 124 -21.89 4.76 4.14
CA LEU A 124 -21.15 5.44 5.20
C LEU A 124 -21.99 5.49 6.48
N GLU A 125 -23.29 5.75 6.35
CA GLU A 125 -24.21 5.75 7.49
C GLU A 125 -24.35 4.34 8.07
N GLU A 126 -24.51 3.30 7.24
CA GLU A 126 -24.51 1.90 7.69
C GLU A 126 -23.21 1.58 8.47
N LEU A 127 -22.06 1.97 7.92
CA LEU A 127 -20.78 1.79 8.62
C LEU A 127 -20.73 2.61 9.92
N ALA A 128 -21.22 3.84 9.94
CA ALA A 128 -21.20 4.66 11.14
C ALA A 128 -22.11 4.09 12.23
N GLU A 129 -23.28 3.55 11.87
CA GLU A 129 -24.16 2.82 12.78
C GLU A 129 -23.47 1.59 13.36
N ASP A 130 -22.87 0.75 12.50
CA ASP A 130 -22.10 -0.43 12.92
C ASP A 130 -21.00 -0.08 13.92
N LEU A 131 -20.25 1.00 13.67
CA LEU A 131 -19.12 1.41 14.50
C LEU A 131 -19.54 2.05 15.84
N ARG A 132 -20.75 2.60 15.92
CA ARG A 132 -21.31 3.15 17.16
C ARG A 132 -22.01 2.08 18.02
N ALA A 133 -22.24 0.88 17.49
CA ALA A 133 -23.28 -0.06 17.94
C ALA A 133 -23.19 -0.58 19.39
N ASP A 134 -22.14 -0.29 20.15
CA ASP A 134 -21.99 -0.72 21.56
C ASP A 134 -22.08 0.42 22.59
N GLY A 135 -22.46 1.64 22.18
CA GLY A 135 -22.67 2.79 23.07
C GLY A 135 -21.41 3.35 23.77
N ALA A 136 -20.27 2.68 23.58
CA ALA A 136 -18.93 3.10 24.00
C ALA A 136 -17.97 3.24 22.79
N GLY A 137 -18.52 3.27 21.57
CA GLY A 137 -17.76 3.47 20.34
C GLY A 137 -17.26 4.91 20.18
N PRO A 138 -16.34 5.14 19.23
CA PRO A 138 -15.83 6.48 18.93
C PRO A 138 -16.92 7.40 18.35
N GLU A 139 -16.66 8.70 18.32
CA GLU A 139 -17.47 9.62 17.53
C GLU A 139 -17.23 9.35 16.04
N VAL A 140 -18.31 9.25 15.26
CA VAL A 140 -18.22 9.00 13.81
C VAL A 140 -19.00 10.09 13.09
N GLU A 141 -18.32 10.84 12.24
CA GLU A 141 -18.88 11.84 11.34
C GLU A 141 -18.94 11.26 9.92
N VAL A 142 -20.10 11.36 9.27
CA VAL A 142 -20.28 10.97 7.88
C VAL A 142 -20.23 12.23 7.00
N LEU A 143 -19.37 12.20 5.98
CA LEU A 143 -19.28 13.26 4.99
C LEU A 143 -19.41 12.64 3.59
N GLU A 144 -20.63 12.66 3.07
CA GLU A 144 -20.90 12.28 1.68
C GLU A 144 -20.29 13.32 0.74
N ALA A 145 -19.27 12.92 -0.02
CA ALA A 145 -18.56 13.81 -0.94
C ALA A 145 -18.02 13.06 -2.16
N ASP A 146 -18.19 13.67 -3.33
CA ASP A 146 -17.45 13.29 -4.54
C ASP A 146 -16.15 14.08 -4.63
N LEU A 147 -15.02 13.35 -4.64
CA LEU A 147 -13.68 13.94 -4.75
C LEU A 147 -13.31 14.30 -6.20
N CYS A 148 -14.12 13.91 -7.19
CA CYS A 148 -14.04 14.43 -8.56
C CYS A 148 -14.65 15.83 -8.69
N ASP A 149 -15.59 16.17 -7.80
CA ASP A 149 -16.29 17.46 -7.80
C ASP A 149 -15.54 18.49 -6.96
N LEU A 150 -15.56 19.74 -7.40
CA LEU A 150 -14.89 20.84 -6.72
C LEU A 150 -15.56 21.14 -5.36
N ASP A 151 -16.88 21.08 -5.29
CA ASP A 151 -17.63 21.37 -4.06
C ASP A 151 -17.45 20.24 -3.05
N GLY A 152 -17.56 18.99 -3.49
CA GLY A 152 -17.27 17.81 -2.67
C GLY A 152 -15.84 17.81 -2.12
N LEU A 153 -14.84 18.11 -2.96
CA LEU A 153 -13.45 18.22 -2.51
C LEU A 153 -13.24 19.39 -1.52
N ALA A 154 -13.84 20.56 -1.80
CA ALA A 154 -13.73 21.72 -0.92
C ALA A 154 -14.37 21.50 0.45
N ALA A 155 -15.49 20.75 0.52
CA ALA A 155 -16.11 20.37 1.78
C ALA A 155 -15.16 19.52 2.64
N VAL A 156 -14.46 18.58 2.02
CA VAL A 156 -13.48 17.72 2.72
C VAL A 156 -12.25 18.53 3.15
N GLU A 157 -11.73 19.42 2.29
CA GLU A 157 -10.62 20.32 2.67
C GLU A 157 -10.98 21.19 3.87
N LYS A 158 -12.19 21.78 3.87
CA LYS A 158 -12.70 22.57 4.98
C LYS A 158 -12.74 21.75 6.27
N ARG A 159 -13.18 20.50 6.20
CA ARG A 159 -13.24 19.62 7.37
C ARG A 159 -11.85 19.23 7.89
N VAL A 160 -10.89 19.01 6.98
CA VAL A 160 -9.50 18.67 7.33
C VAL A 160 -8.83 19.78 8.13
N VAL A 161 -9.11 21.05 7.84
CA VAL A 161 -8.45 22.21 8.50
C VAL A 161 -9.19 22.75 9.72
N ALA A 162 -10.33 22.15 10.09
CA ALA A 162 -11.13 22.60 11.23
C ALA A 162 -10.35 22.46 12.57
N GLU A 163 -10.42 23.48 13.43
CA GLU A 163 -9.64 23.57 14.67
C GLU A 163 -10.36 23.00 15.91
N ASP A 164 -11.69 22.96 15.89
CA ASP A 164 -12.54 22.49 16.99
C ASP A 164 -12.53 20.97 17.17
N ALA A 165 -12.19 20.24 16.11
CA ALA A 165 -12.03 18.79 16.09
C ALA A 165 -10.91 18.39 15.10
N PRO A 166 -9.63 18.68 15.44
CA PRO A 166 -8.53 18.56 14.50
C PRO A 166 -8.31 17.11 14.08
N ILE A 167 -7.91 16.93 12.81
CA ILE A 167 -7.54 15.62 12.27
C ILE A 167 -6.07 15.33 12.59
N ASP A 168 -5.81 14.16 13.19
CA ASP A 168 -4.46 13.67 13.49
C ASP A 168 -3.95 12.67 12.47
N LEU A 169 -4.87 11.97 11.81
CA LEU A 169 -4.57 11.02 10.75
C LEU A 169 -5.43 11.29 9.53
N LEU A 170 -4.81 11.71 8.42
CA LEU A 170 -5.47 11.69 7.12
C LEU A 170 -5.12 10.40 6.39
N VAL A 171 -6.13 9.59 6.04
CA VAL A 171 -5.98 8.43 5.16
C VAL A 171 -6.50 8.79 3.77
N ASN A 172 -5.57 9.18 2.89
CA ASN A 172 -5.82 9.35 1.46
C ASN A 172 -5.86 7.97 0.78
N ASN A 173 -7.00 7.30 0.89
CA ASN A 173 -7.24 5.97 0.35
C ASN A 173 -8.10 5.97 -0.93
N ALA A 174 -8.99 6.97 -1.10
CA ALA A 174 -9.86 7.03 -2.26
C ALA A 174 -9.07 6.88 -3.57
N GLY A 175 -9.59 6.05 -4.46
CA GLY A 175 -8.96 5.82 -5.75
C GLY A 175 -9.87 5.15 -6.76
N LEU A 176 -9.54 5.39 -8.02
CA LEU A 176 -10.17 4.83 -9.22
C LEU A 176 -9.10 4.22 -10.13
N GLY A 177 -9.49 3.29 -10.98
CA GLY A 177 -8.58 2.67 -11.93
C GLY A 177 -9.29 1.64 -12.79
N TYR A 178 -9.15 1.78 -14.10
CA TYR A 178 -9.84 0.95 -15.08
C TYR A 178 -8.86 0.06 -15.85
N GLU A 179 -9.30 -1.17 -16.14
CA GLU A 179 -8.56 -2.12 -16.97
C GLU A 179 -9.05 -2.04 -18.43
N GLY A 180 -8.10 -2.00 -19.37
CA GLY A 180 -8.39 -1.99 -20.80
C GLY A 180 -7.29 -1.29 -21.61
N PRO A 181 -7.30 -1.40 -22.95
CA PRO A 181 -6.44 -0.59 -23.79
C PRO A 181 -6.75 0.89 -23.55
N PHE A 182 -5.72 1.71 -23.31
CA PHE A 182 -5.91 3.11 -22.91
C PHE A 182 -6.76 3.91 -23.91
N HIS A 183 -6.54 3.70 -25.22
CA HIS A 183 -7.28 4.40 -26.28
C HIS A 183 -8.76 3.99 -26.38
N SER A 184 -9.18 2.95 -25.67
CA SER A 184 -10.56 2.45 -25.63
C SER A 184 -11.27 2.79 -24.32
N GLN A 185 -10.59 3.46 -23.37
CA GLN A 185 -11.20 3.87 -22.10
C GLN A 185 -12.04 5.12 -22.30
N ASP A 186 -13.10 5.26 -21.48
CA ASP A 186 -13.95 6.45 -21.48
C ASP A 186 -13.12 7.69 -21.05
N PRO A 187 -13.07 8.77 -21.85
CA PRO A 187 -12.37 10.00 -21.49
C PRO A 187 -12.80 10.63 -20.15
N ILE A 188 -14.06 10.45 -19.74
CA ILE A 188 -14.57 10.92 -18.45
C ILE A 188 -13.94 10.11 -17.33
N GLU A 189 -14.01 8.78 -17.39
CA GLU A 189 -13.37 7.87 -16.42
C GLU A 189 -11.85 8.08 -16.29
N VAL A 190 -11.18 8.40 -17.41
CA VAL A 190 -9.76 8.77 -17.45
C VAL A 190 -9.52 10.05 -16.63
N SER A 191 -10.34 11.07 -16.83
CA SER A 191 -10.23 12.35 -16.13
C SER A 191 -10.54 12.20 -14.64
N GLU A 192 -11.59 11.45 -14.29
CA GLU A 192 -11.94 11.11 -12.91
C GLU A 192 -10.81 10.37 -12.19
N THR A 193 -10.13 9.43 -12.88
CA THR A 193 -8.98 8.71 -12.31
C THR A 193 -7.86 9.66 -11.91
N ILE A 194 -7.58 10.68 -12.72
CA ILE A 194 -6.58 11.71 -12.42
C ILE A 194 -7.07 12.59 -11.27
N ASN A 195 -8.33 13.03 -11.32
CA ASN A 195 -8.91 13.91 -10.31
C ASN A 195 -8.89 13.27 -8.92
N VAL A 196 -9.35 12.02 -8.78
CA VAL A 196 -9.36 11.33 -7.48
C VAL A 196 -7.94 10.93 -7.03
N ASN A 197 -7.17 10.26 -7.90
CA ASN A 197 -5.90 9.66 -7.46
C ASN A 197 -4.79 10.71 -7.28
N MET A 198 -4.89 11.87 -7.93
CA MET A 198 -3.83 12.89 -7.90
C MET A 198 -4.35 14.22 -7.36
N VAL A 199 -5.37 14.84 -7.98
CA VAL A 199 -5.79 16.20 -7.62
C VAL A 199 -6.34 16.24 -6.20
N ALA A 200 -7.33 15.41 -5.87
CA ALA A 200 -7.91 15.32 -4.54
C ALA A 200 -6.86 14.93 -3.49
N LEU A 201 -6.03 13.91 -3.79
CA LEU A 201 -4.97 13.48 -2.90
C LEU A 201 -3.98 14.60 -2.57
N VAL A 202 -3.53 15.37 -3.57
CA VAL A 202 -2.60 16.50 -3.36
C VAL A 202 -3.27 17.58 -2.53
N ARG A 203 -4.49 17.97 -2.88
CA ARG A 203 -5.26 19.03 -2.21
C ARG A 203 -5.54 18.71 -0.74
N LEU A 204 -6.00 17.49 -0.47
CA LEU A 204 -6.23 17.02 0.90
C LEU A 204 -4.92 16.87 1.69
N SER A 205 -3.85 16.40 1.05
CA SER A 205 -2.52 16.35 1.70
C SER A 205 -2.02 17.75 2.05
N HIS A 206 -2.17 18.72 1.15
CA HIS A 206 -1.79 20.11 1.40
C HIS A 206 -2.56 20.71 2.57
N ALA A 207 -3.89 20.54 2.59
CA ALA A 207 -4.74 20.99 3.69
C ALA A 207 -4.35 20.35 5.03
N ALA A 208 -4.15 19.02 5.06
CA ALA A 208 -3.78 18.31 6.27
C ALA A 208 -2.39 18.68 6.77
N LEU A 209 -1.39 18.68 5.90
CA LEU A 209 -0.01 19.00 6.28
C LEU A 209 0.12 20.45 6.77
N GLY A 210 -0.61 21.39 6.18
CA GLY A 210 -0.68 22.77 6.67
C GLY A 210 -1.20 22.85 8.11
N SER A 211 -2.34 22.21 8.39
CA SER A 211 -2.93 22.18 9.74
C SER A 211 -2.08 21.39 10.74
N MET A 212 -1.53 20.25 10.35
CA MET A 212 -0.71 19.38 11.21
C MET A 212 0.64 20.03 11.57
N THR A 213 1.27 20.72 10.61
CA THR A 213 2.55 21.41 10.83
C THR A 213 2.40 22.58 11.80
N ALA A 214 1.28 23.32 11.72
CA ALA A 214 0.99 24.40 12.66
C ALA A 214 0.91 23.93 14.13
N ARG A 215 0.57 22.65 14.34
CA ARG A 215 0.44 22.01 15.66
C ARG A 215 1.61 21.08 16.00
N ASP A 216 2.60 20.96 15.11
CA ASP A 216 3.71 19.99 15.17
C ASP A 216 3.25 18.56 15.52
N ARG A 217 2.09 18.16 14.99
CA ARG A 217 1.50 16.84 15.25
C ARG A 217 0.56 16.43 14.13
N GLY A 218 0.82 15.25 13.55
CA GLY A 218 -0.13 14.60 12.67
C GLY A 218 0.52 13.59 11.72
N GLN A 219 -0.30 12.80 11.05
CA GLN A 219 0.17 11.80 10.11
C GLN A 219 -0.70 11.74 8.86
N VAL A 220 -0.08 11.51 7.71
CA VAL A 220 -0.78 11.28 6.44
C VAL A 220 -0.42 9.90 5.92
N ILE A 221 -1.43 9.09 5.64
CA ILE A 221 -1.30 7.84 4.89
C ILE A 221 -1.70 8.09 3.44
N LEU A 222 -0.81 7.74 2.51
CA LEU A 222 -1.08 7.78 1.08
C LEU A 222 -1.20 6.35 0.56
N VAL A 223 -2.38 5.94 0.08
CA VAL A 223 -2.57 4.59 -0.48
C VAL A 223 -2.21 4.58 -1.98
N SER A 224 -1.00 4.12 -2.25
CA SER A 224 -0.46 3.87 -3.58
C SER A 224 -0.85 2.45 -4.07
N SER A 225 0.07 1.72 -4.70
CA SER A 225 -0.07 0.34 -5.16
C SER A 225 1.29 -0.24 -5.53
N MET A 226 1.45 -1.56 -5.50
CA MET A 226 2.56 -2.27 -6.14
C MET A 226 2.70 -1.99 -7.64
N ALA A 227 1.62 -1.53 -8.29
CA ALA A 227 1.63 -1.07 -9.68
C ALA A 227 2.41 0.25 -9.89
N SER A 228 2.78 0.95 -8.81
CA SER A 228 3.60 2.17 -8.88
C SER A 228 5.05 1.90 -9.30
N LEU A 229 5.51 0.67 -9.11
CA LEU A 229 6.92 0.32 -9.25
C LEU A 229 7.35 0.16 -10.71
N GLN A 230 6.40 0.08 -11.65
CA GLN A 230 6.62 -0.27 -13.04
C GLN A 230 5.45 0.14 -13.95
N GLY A 231 5.70 0.27 -15.25
CA GLY A 231 4.62 0.48 -16.22
C GLY A 231 3.80 -0.80 -16.40
N MET A 232 2.49 -0.71 -16.25
CA MET A 232 1.56 -1.83 -16.37
C MET A 232 0.68 -1.65 -17.62
N PRO A 233 0.82 -2.48 -18.66
CA PRO A 233 -0.12 -2.52 -19.77
C PRO A 233 -1.54 -2.80 -19.28
N MET A 234 -2.54 -2.33 -20.00
CA MET A 234 -3.97 -2.42 -19.67
C MET A 234 -4.42 -1.64 -18.42
N THR A 235 -3.50 -1.20 -17.57
CA THR A 235 -3.78 -0.34 -16.40
C THR A 235 -2.81 0.85 -16.35
N ALA A 236 -2.39 1.32 -17.52
CA ALA A 236 -1.26 2.25 -17.67
C ALA A 236 -1.48 3.57 -16.91
N LEU A 237 -2.66 4.17 -17.04
CA LEU A 237 -3.01 5.41 -16.33
C LEU A 237 -3.02 5.19 -14.81
N TYR A 238 -3.72 4.13 -14.34
CA TYR A 238 -3.76 3.78 -12.92
C TYR A 238 -2.34 3.62 -12.36
N ALA A 239 -1.50 2.80 -12.99
CA ALA A 239 -0.11 2.59 -12.56
C ALA A 239 0.69 3.91 -12.53
N ALA A 240 0.50 4.79 -13.51
CA ALA A 240 1.13 6.11 -13.53
C ALA A 240 0.66 6.99 -12.36
N THR A 241 -0.63 7.03 -12.04
CA THR A 241 -1.13 7.77 -10.87
C THR A 241 -0.56 7.22 -9.55
N LYS A 242 -0.41 5.89 -9.42
CA LYS A 242 0.19 5.28 -8.23
C LYS A 242 1.70 5.54 -8.14
N ALA A 243 2.40 5.56 -9.28
CA ALA A 243 3.80 6.00 -9.34
C ALA A 243 3.97 7.46 -8.88
N PHE A 244 3.05 8.35 -9.27
CA PHE A 244 3.00 9.71 -8.76
C PHE A 244 2.83 9.74 -7.23
N ILE A 245 1.85 9.02 -6.68
CA ILE A 245 1.60 8.97 -5.22
C ILE A 245 2.84 8.48 -4.47
N THR A 246 3.50 7.42 -4.94
CA THR A 246 4.72 6.91 -4.29
C THR A 246 5.83 7.95 -4.29
N SER A 247 6.13 8.56 -5.44
CA SER A 247 7.16 9.60 -5.51
C SER A 247 6.80 10.85 -4.70
N PHE A 248 5.53 11.22 -4.66
CA PHE A 248 5.02 12.35 -3.89
C PHE A 248 5.17 12.12 -2.39
N GLY A 249 4.78 10.94 -1.91
CA GLY A 249 4.89 10.58 -0.50
C GLY A 249 6.33 10.46 0.01
N GLU A 250 7.26 9.96 -0.81
CA GLU A 250 8.70 9.99 -0.50
C GLU A 250 9.21 11.42 -0.27
N GLY A 251 8.81 12.36 -1.15
CA GLY A 251 9.15 13.77 -1.02
C GLY A 251 8.59 14.38 0.26
N LEU A 252 7.29 14.21 0.50
CA LEU A 252 6.63 14.74 1.70
C LEU A 252 7.21 14.19 3.00
N TYR A 253 7.59 12.91 3.04
CA TYR A 253 8.23 12.33 4.22
C TYR A 253 9.56 13.01 4.54
N GLU A 254 10.42 13.24 3.54
CA GLU A 254 11.72 13.88 3.76
C GLU A 254 11.56 15.38 4.09
N GLU A 255 10.54 16.06 3.55
CA GLU A 255 10.22 17.46 3.91
C GLU A 255 9.86 17.63 5.38
N HIS A 256 9.20 16.64 6.00
CA HIS A 256 8.74 16.70 7.40
C HIS A 256 9.65 15.94 8.36
N LYS A 257 10.85 15.53 7.92
CA LYS A 257 11.77 14.76 8.74
C LYS A 257 12.27 15.58 9.93
N GLY A 258 12.06 15.06 11.13
CA GLY A 258 12.45 15.72 12.37
C GLY A 258 11.40 16.66 12.97
N THR A 259 10.20 16.72 12.37
CA THR A 259 9.02 17.34 12.97
C THR A 259 8.12 16.27 13.60
N GLY A 260 7.05 16.68 14.29
CA GLY A 260 6.00 15.78 14.77
C GLY A 260 4.97 15.37 13.68
N VAL A 261 5.22 15.74 12.42
CA VAL A 261 4.39 15.37 11.26
C VAL A 261 5.08 14.28 10.45
N THR A 262 4.36 13.22 10.09
CA THR A 262 4.94 12.14 9.26
C THR A 262 4.03 11.71 8.13
N VAL A 263 4.63 11.22 7.04
CA VAL A 263 3.90 10.70 5.87
C VAL A 263 4.28 9.26 5.63
N THR A 264 3.29 8.37 5.49
CA THR A 264 3.48 6.94 5.20
C THR A 264 2.83 6.60 3.87
N THR A 265 3.63 6.16 2.91
CA THR A 265 3.11 5.67 1.62
C THR A 265 2.91 4.16 1.70
N VAL A 266 1.69 3.70 1.46
CA VAL A 266 1.36 2.26 1.47
C VAL A 266 1.23 1.78 0.03
N LEU A 267 1.88 0.66 -0.31
CA LEU A 267 1.87 0.05 -1.63
C LEU A 267 1.22 -1.34 -1.54
N PRO A 268 -0.12 -1.44 -1.55
CA PRO A 268 -0.79 -2.73 -1.55
C PRO A 268 -0.52 -3.52 -2.83
N GLY A 269 -0.40 -4.83 -2.70
CA GLY A 269 -0.52 -5.75 -3.82
C GLY A 269 -1.97 -5.96 -4.25
N LEU A 270 -2.23 -7.05 -4.95
CA LEU A 270 -3.60 -7.46 -5.27
C LEU A 270 -4.39 -7.68 -3.97
N THR A 271 -5.53 -7.01 -3.85
CA THR A 271 -6.31 -6.98 -2.60
C THR A 271 -7.77 -7.30 -2.91
N ARG A 272 -8.36 -8.28 -2.22
CA ARG A 272 -9.76 -8.69 -2.47
C ARG A 272 -10.72 -7.58 -2.04
N THR A 273 -11.19 -6.79 -3.01
CA THR A 273 -12.08 -5.65 -2.80
C THR A 273 -12.96 -5.42 -4.03
N GLU A 274 -14.05 -4.68 -3.86
CA GLU A 274 -14.92 -4.17 -4.94
C GLU A 274 -14.18 -3.26 -5.94
N PHE A 275 -12.93 -2.83 -5.67
CA PHE A 275 -12.14 -1.99 -6.58
C PHE A 275 -12.02 -2.60 -7.97
N HIS A 276 -11.73 -3.91 -8.04
CA HIS A 276 -11.55 -4.65 -9.29
C HIS A 276 -12.84 -4.76 -10.09
N GLN A 277 -13.97 -4.96 -9.40
CA GLN A 277 -15.28 -5.05 -10.02
C GLN A 277 -15.66 -3.70 -10.65
N ARG A 278 -15.48 -2.59 -9.92
CA ARG A 278 -15.72 -1.23 -10.43
C ARG A 278 -14.80 -0.86 -11.59
N GLY A 279 -13.53 -1.26 -11.51
CA GLY A 279 -12.54 -1.03 -12.57
C GLY A 279 -12.72 -1.91 -13.81
N ARG A 280 -13.65 -2.88 -13.78
CA ARG A 280 -13.87 -3.91 -14.81
C ARG A 280 -12.65 -4.79 -15.07
N TRP A 281 -11.90 -5.12 -14.02
CA TRP A 281 -10.70 -5.94 -14.12
C TRP A 281 -11.08 -7.42 -14.29
N ASN A 282 -10.46 -8.08 -15.25
CA ASN A 282 -10.59 -9.52 -15.43
C ASN A 282 -9.59 -10.25 -14.52
N LEU A 283 -10.05 -10.68 -13.34
CA LEU A 283 -9.19 -11.30 -12.33
C LEU A 283 -8.51 -12.60 -12.77
N ASP A 284 -9.05 -13.31 -13.76
CA ASP A 284 -8.44 -14.53 -14.32
C ASP A 284 -7.12 -14.24 -15.06
N LYS A 285 -6.90 -12.97 -15.43
CA LYS A 285 -5.67 -12.50 -16.09
C LYS A 285 -4.55 -12.17 -15.10
N TRP A 286 -4.84 -12.16 -13.80
CA TRP A 286 -3.92 -11.79 -12.75
C TRP A 286 -3.40 -13.03 -12.00
N PRO A 287 -2.16 -12.98 -11.46
CA PRO A 287 -1.60 -14.12 -10.72
C PRO A 287 -2.43 -14.39 -9.46
N SER A 288 -2.60 -15.68 -9.13
CA SER A 288 -3.33 -16.12 -7.92
C SER A 288 -2.55 -15.95 -6.61
N VAL A 289 -1.25 -15.66 -6.71
CA VAL A 289 -0.33 -15.52 -5.58
C VAL A 289 -0.20 -14.04 -5.18
N GLY A 290 -0.10 -13.77 -3.87
CA GLY A 290 0.14 -12.42 -3.34
C GLY A 290 -1.13 -11.64 -3.01
N TRP A 291 -2.31 -12.23 -3.21
CA TRP A 291 -3.60 -11.65 -2.82
C TRP A 291 -3.74 -11.55 -1.30
N GLN A 292 -4.14 -10.37 -0.83
CA GLN A 292 -4.46 -10.10 0.59
C GLN A 292 -5.94 -9.74 0.77
N SER A 293 -6.43 -9.88 2.00
CA SER A 293 -7.70 -9.26 2.40
C SER A 293 -7.52 -7.76 2.66
N ALA A 294 -8.62 -7.00 2.66
CA ALA A 294 -8.56 -5.57 2.98
C ALA A 294 -8.11 -5.32 4.43
N GLU A 295 -8.49 -6.22 5.33
CA GLU A 295 -8.19 -6.20 6.76
C GLU A 295 -6.70 -6.43 7.04
N GLU A 296 -6.06 -7.35 6.31
CA GLU A 296 -4.61 -7.58 6.37
C GLU A 296 -3.85 -6.33 5.90
N VAL A 297 -4.27 -5.74 4.78
CA VAL A 297 -3.65 -4.52 4.23
C VAL A 297 -3.81 -3.35 5.20
N ALA A 298 -5.01 -3.16 5.75
CA ALA A 298 -5.29 -2.12 6.74
C ALA A 298 -4.45 -2.29 8.01
N ALA A 299 -4.29 -3.51 8.51
CA ALA A 299 -3.45 -3.81 9.66
C ALA A 299 -1.98 -3.41 9.43
N GLU A 300 -1.41 -3.84 8.31
CA GLU A 300 -0.01 -3.54 7.97
C GLU A 300 0.21 -2.05 7.73
N ALA A 301 -0.73 -1.38 7.09
CA ALA A 301 -0.69 0.06 6.80
C ALA A 301 -0.71 0.91 8.08
N LEU A 302 -1.70 0.69 8.96
CA LEU A 302 -1.82 1.42 10.22
C LEU A 302 -0.62 1.14 11.13
N ALA A 303 -0.13 -0.10 11.18
CA ALA A 303 1.08 -0.43 11.93
C ALA A 303 2.35 0.24 11.35
N ALA A 304 2.42 0.46 10.03
CA ALA A 304 3.52 1.19 9.42
C ALA A 304 3.49 2.68 9.78
N ALA A 305 2.30 3.30 9.72
CA ALA A 305 2.08 4.69 10.10
C ALA A 305 2.36 4.91 11.60
N ALA A 306 1.92 3.98 12.46
CA ALA A 306 2.23 3.98 13.89
C ALA A 306 3.73 3.96 14.21
N ARG A 307 4.54 3.46 13.29
CA ARG A 307 6.02 3.45 13.40
C ARG A 307 6.68 4.52 12.54
N SER A 308 5.91 5.47 12.02
CA SER A 308 6.36 6.56 11.14
C SER A 308 7.26 6.08 10.01
N ARG A 309 6.90 4.94 9.40
CA ARG A 309 7.65 4.40 8.27
C ARG A 309 7.35 5.20 7.00
N PRO A 310 8.35 5.61 6.22
CA PRO A 310 8.10 6.36 4.98
C PRO A 310 7.29 5.55 3.96
N GLU A 311 7.53 4.24 3.90
CA GLU A 311 6.94 3.34 2.92
C GLU A 311 6.59 1.98 3.53
N MET A 312 5.48 1.38 3.07
CA MET A 312 5.08 0.02 3.40
C MET A 312 4.50 -0.70 2.18
N VAL A 313 5.22 -1.70 1.67
CA VAL A 313 4.65 -2.71 0.76
C VAL A 313 3.96 -3.78 1.61
N THR A 314 2.64 -3.92 1.47
CA THR A 314 1.88 -4.90 2.27
C THR A 314 2.01 -6.30 1.72
N GLY A 315 2.05 -7.29 2.61
CA GLY A 315 2.13 -8.69 2.24
C GLY A 315 3.54 -9.16 1.93
N ARG A 316 3.93 -10.27 2.56
CA ARG A 316 5.29 -10.82 2.52
C ARG A 316 5.79 -11.11 1.10
N ILE A 317 4.92 -11.69 0.28
CA ILE A 317 5.23 -12.02 -1.12
C ILE A 317 5.41 -10.74 -1.94
N ASN A 318 4.55 -9.75 -1.74
CA ASN A 318 4.64 -8.48 -2.47
C ASN A 318 5.92 -7.73 -2.09
N ARG A 319 6.37 -7.76 -0.82
CA ARG A 319 7.66 -7.18 -0.42
C ARG A 319 8.84 -7.78 -1.18
N VAL A 320 8.88 -9.11 -1.31
CA VAL A 320 9.92 -9.78 -2.08
C VAL A 320 9.86 -9.39 -3.56
N LEU A 321 8.66 -9.36 -4.15
CA LEU A 321 8.47 -8.92 -5.54
C LEU A 321 8.85 -7.45 -5.75
N ALA A 322 8.59 -6.58 -4.77
CA ALA A 322 8.95 -5.16 -4.82
C ALA A 322 10.47 -4.98 -4.86
N VAL A 323 11.20 -5.70 -4.01
CA VAL A 323 12.67 -5.68 -3.99
C VAL A 323 13.23 -6.17 -5.33
N LEU A 324 12.72 -7.30 -5.84
CA LEU A 324 13.11 -7.82 -7.16
C LEU A 324 12.83 -6.82 -8.28
N SER A 325 11.70 -6.10 -8.21
CA SER A 325 11.39 -5.02 -9.13
C SER A 325 12.39 -3.86 -9.02
N GLY A 326 12.74 -3.44 -7.80
CA GLY A 326 13.65 -2.33 -7.53
C GLY A 326 15.06 -2.54 -8.10
N ILE A 327 15.61 -3.75 -7.98
CA ILE A 327 16.96 -4.08 -8.49
C ILE A 327 17.00 -4.37 -10.00
N SER A 328 15.84 -4.57 -10.63
CA SER A 328 15.76 -4.98 -12.04
C SER A 328 15.86 -3.79 -12.99
N PRO A 329 16.71 -3.85 -14.04
CA PRO A 329 16.79 -2.80 -15.06
C PRO A 329 15.42 -2.50 -15.67
N ARG A 330 15.10 -1.21 -15.92
CA ARG A 330 13.78 -0.81 -16.45
C ARG A 330 13.45 -1.50 -17.78
N ARG A 331 14.45 -1.73 -18.64
CA ARG A 331 14.29 -2.48 -19.91
C ARG A 331 13.82 -3.91 -19.66
N LEU A 332 14.41 -4.60 -18.67
CA LEU A 332 14.04 -5.97 -18.33
C LEU A 332 12.61 -6.03 -17.80
N ARG A 333 12.26 -5.17 -16.83
CA ARG A 333 10.91 -5.09 -16.27
C ARG A 333 9.86 -4.83 -17.33
N ARG A 334 10.09 -3.83 -18.19
CA ARG A 334 9.20 -3.49 -19.32
C ARG A 334 8.99 -4.70 -20.24
N THR A 335 10.05 -5.43 -20.57
CA THR A 335 9.96 -6.60 -21.45
C THR A 335 9.21 -7.76 -20.80
N ILE A 336 9.47 -8.08 -19.53
CA ILE A 336 8.78 -9.15 -18.79
C ILE A 336 7.29 -8.85 -18.71
N ILE A 337 6.94 -7.65 -18.25
CA ILE A 337 5.55 -7.24 -18.06
C ILE A 337 4.82 -7.14 -19.40
N GLY A 338 5.47 -6.59 -20.44
CA GLY A 338 4.89 -6.54 -21.78
C GLY A 338 4.63 -7.93 -22.37
N ARG A 339 5.51 -8.91 -22.13
CA ARG A 339 5.28 -10.31 -22.53
C ARG A 339 4.15 -10.96 -21.74
N ALA A 340 4.10 -10.74 -20.43
CA ALA A 340 3.01 -11.24 -19.58
C ALA A 340 1.65 -10.67 -20.02
N ALA A 341 1.59 -9.36 -20.29
CA ALA A 341 0.39 -8.70 -20.78
C ALA A 341 -0.07 -9.25 -22.13
N ARG A 342 0.81 -9.42 -23.13
CA ARG A 342 0.42 -10.02 -24.42
C ARG A 342 -0.11 -11.44 -24.30
N ARG A 343 0.38 -12.21 -23.31
CA ARG A 343 -0.12 -13.56 -23.04
C ARG A 343 -1.50 -13.52 -22.37
N ALA A 344 -1.72 -12.58 -21.46
CA ALA A 344 -2.96 -12.42 -20.74
C ALA A 344 -4.07 -11.82 -21.62
N TRP A 345 -3.75 -10.81 -22.45
CA TRP A 345 -4.66 -10.15 -23.38
C TRP A 345 -4.19 -10.30 -24.83
N PRO A 346 -4.37 -11.50 -25.45
CA PRO A 346 -3.92 -11.75 -26.82
C PRO A 346 -4.67 -10.92 -27.87
N GLU A 347 -5.90 -10.51 -27.57
CA GLU A 347 -6.76 -9.71 -28.46
C GLU A 347 -6.46 -8.20 -28.41
N SER A 348 -5.57 -7.77 -27.51
CA SER A 348 -5.19 -6.36 -27.44
C SER A 348 -4.14 -6.04 -28.51
N PRO A 349 -4.21 -4.85 -29.14
CA PRO A 349 -3.35 -4.47 -30.26
C PRO A 349 -1.85 -4.41 -29.94
#